data_AF-A0A0Q9J7F8-F1
#
_entry.id   AF-A0A0Q9J7F8-F1
#
_cell.length_a   1.000
_cell.length_b   1.000
_cell.length_c   1.000
_cell.angle_alpha   90.00
_cell.angle_beta   90.00
_cell.angle_gamma   90.00
#
_symmetry.space_group_name_H-M   'P 1'
#
loop_
_entity.id
_entity.type
_entity.pdbx_description
1 polymer ?
#
loop_
_entity_poly.entity_id
_entity_poly.type
_entity_poly.pdbx_seq_one_letter_code
_entity_poly.pdbx_strand_id
1 'polypeptide(L)'
;MEQAQKRGLSRLLLRWPDRRAALRLSVARDPQVAELCEAYEAACVATEYWLRSSAAIAPLRVAEYNDLASAMEQDIIGRLSQ
;
A
#
# COMPACT_ATOMS: atom_id res chain seq x y z
N MET A 1 -5.59 14.02 6.01
CA MET A 1 -5.42 12.77 5.25
C MET A 1 -6.11 12.87 3.91
N GLU A 2 -5.32 12.74 2.86
CA GLU A 2 -5.78 12.74 1.47
C GLU A 2 -6.59 11.48 1.14
N GLN A 3 -7.33 11.50 0.02
CA GLN A 3 -8.18 10.38 -0.37
C GLN A 3 -7.36 9.12 -0.68
N ALA A 4 -6.18 9.27 -1.30
CA ALA A 4 -5.29 8.15 -1.60
C ALA A 4 -4.76 7.48 -0.33
N GLN A 5 -4.31 8.26 0.66
CA GLN A 5 -3.88 7.76 1.97
C GLN A 5 -4.97 6.92 2.66
N LYS A 6 -6.22 7.39 2.62
CA LYS A 6 -7.36 6.67 3.22
C LYS A 6 -7.65 5.34 2.51
N ARG A 7 -7.57 5.31 1.18
CA ARG A 7 -7.77 4.07 0.40
C ARG A 7 -6.64 3.07 0.67
N GLY A 8 -5.39 3.53 0.69
CA GLY A 8 -4.24 2.70 1.03
C GLY A 8 -4.33 2.10 2.43
N LEU A 9 -4.66 2.93 3.43
CA LEU A 9 -4.91 2.45 4.79
C LEU A 9 -6.05 1.41 4.79
N SER A 10 -7.15 1.66 4.08
CA SER A 10 -8.28 0.71 4.03
C SER A 10 -7.86 -0.66 3.48
N ARG A 11 -7.06 -0.69 2.40
CA ARG A 11 -6.50 -1.93 1.85
C ARG A 11 -5.57 -2.63 2.86
N LEU A 12 -4.71 -1.88 3.55
CA LEU A 12 -3.81 -2.44 4.56
C LEU A 12 -4.59 -3.02 5.77
N LEU A 13 -5.68 -2.39 6.19
CA LEU A 13 -6.54 -2.89 7.27
C LEU A 13 -7.29 -4.18 6.90
N LEU A 14 -7.56 -4.39 5.61
CA LEU A 14 -8.11 -5.64 5.08
C LEU A 14 -7.01 -6.71 4.98
N ARG A 15 -5.82 -6.33 4.55
CA ARG A 15 -4.65 -7.20 4.40
C ARG A 15 -4.12 -7.73 5.74
N TRP A 16 -4.10 -6.87 6.77
CA TRP A 16 -3.51 -7.15 8.08
C TRP A 16 -4.53 -6.95 9.21
N PRO A 17 -5.51 -7.86 9.37
CA PRO A 17 -6.57 -7.72 10.34
C PRO A 17 -6.06 -7.62 11.79
N ASP A 18 -5.02 -8.37 12.12
CA ASP A 18 -4.44 -8.42 13.48
C ASP A 18 -3.67 -7.13 13.84
N ARG A 19 -3.30 -6.31 12.85
CA ARG A 19 -2.52 -5.08 13.04
C ARG A 19 -3.36 -3.81 12.88
N ARG A 20 -4.69 -3.93 12.79
CA ARG A 20 -5.59 -2.79 12.52
C ARG A 20 -5.45 -1.65 13.52
N ALA A 21 -5.31 -1.96 14.81
CA ALA A 21 -5.16 -0.94 15.85
C ALA A 21 -3.83 -0.20 15.70
N ALA A 22 -2.73 -0.93 15.51
CA ALA A 22 -1.40 -0.37 15.31
C ALA A 22 -1.32 0.49 14.03
N LEU A 23 -1.87 0.02 12.91
CA LEU A 23 -1.94 0.78 11.65
C LEU A 23 -2.66 2.12 11.81
N ARG A 24 -3.85 2.12 12.45
CA ARG A 24 -4.61 3.36 12.68
C ARG A 24 -3.86 4.33 13.59
N LEU A 25 -3.24 3.81 14.65
CA LEU A 25 -2.46 4.63 15.58
C LEU A 25 -1.23 5.25 14.90
N SER A 26 -0.51 4.44 14.12
CA SER A 26 0.71 4.85 13.44
C SER A 26 0.43 5.91 12.38
N VAL A 27 -0.59 5.73 11.53
CA VAL A 27 -1.00 6.76 10.54
C VAL A 27 -1.39 8.09 11.19
N ALA A 28 -1.97 8.06 12.40
CA ALA A 28 -2.32 9.28 13.12
C ALA A 28 -1.11 9.99 13.76
N ARG A 29 0.01 9.29 13.96
CA ARG A 29 1.20 9.77 14.67
C ARG A 29 2.40 10.05 13.76
N ASP A 30 2.54 9.29 12.68
CA ASP A 30 3.66 9.34 11.75
C ASP A 30 3.16 9.74 10.35
N PRO A 31 3.40 11.00 9.92
CA PRO A 31 3.08 11.45 8.57
C PRO A 31 3.73 10.60 7.48
N GLN A 32 4.91 10.03 7.74
CA GLN A 32 5.60 9.17 6.76
C GLN A 32 4.84 7.86 6.54
N VAL A 33 4.17 7.32 7.57
CA VAL A 33 3.30 6.14 7.40
C VAL A 33 2.04 6.50 6.62
N ALA A 34 1.52 7.72 6.76
CA ALA A 34 0.43 8.20 5.92
C ALA A 34 0.86 8.32 4.43
N GLU A 35 2.06 8.83 4.16
CA GLU A 35 2.64 8.88 2.80
C GLU A 35 2.85 7.47 2.22
N LEU A 36 3.36 6.53 3.02
CA LEU A 36 3.52 5.13 2.60
C LEU A 36 2.17 4.47 2.26
N CYS A 37 1.09 4.81 2.98
CA CYS A 37 -0.25 4.33 2.62
C CYS A 37 -0.68 4.82 1.24
N GLU A 38 -0.41 6.08 0.90
CA GLU A 38 -0.72 6.64 -0.41
C GLU A 38 0.12 6.01 -1.52
N ALA A 39 1.42 5.83 -1.30
CA ALA A 39 2.29 5.16 -2.26
C ALA A 39 1.86 3.70 -2.49
N TYR A 40 1.45 3.00 -1.43
CA TYR A 40 0.89 1.65 -1.50
C TYR A 40 -0.41 1.60 -2.30
N GLU A 41 -1.31 2.57 -2.12
CA GLU A 41 -2.51 2.70 -2.95
C GLU A 41 -2.16 2.90 -4.42
N ALA A 42 -1.18 3.76 -4.73
CA ALA A 42 -0.75 4.00 -6.10
C ALA A 42 -0.20 2.73 -6.77
N ALA A 43 0.61 1.94 -6.05
CA ALA A 43 1.11 0.65 -6.54
C ALA A 43 -0.03 -0.37 -6.78
N CYS A 44 -1.01 -0.42 -5.88
CA CYS A 44 -2.20 -1.25 -6.03
C CYS A 44 -3.02 -0.87 -7.26
N VAL A 45 -3.29 0.43 -7.45
CA VAL A 45 -4.05 0.95 -8.60
C VAL A 45 -3.30 0.70 -9.91
N ALA A 46 -1.98 0.86 -9.93
CA ALA A 46 -1.15 0.55 -11.08
C ALA A 46 -1.20 -0.94 -11.43
N THR A 47 -1.10 -1.82 -10.43
CA THR A 47 -1.25 -3.27 -10.62
C THR A 47 -2.61 -3.61 -11.23
N GLU A 48 -3.69 -3.07 -10.68
CA GLU A 48 -5.05 -3.26 -11.19
C GLU A 48 -5.22 -2.76 -12.62
N TYR A 49 -4.58 -1.63 -12.96
CA TYR A 49 -4.56 -1.12 -14.33
C TYR A 49 -3.87 -2.10 -15.29
N TRP A 50 -2.66 -2.55 -14.95
CA TRP A 50 -1.90 -3.45 -15.81
C TRP A 50 -2.53 -4.83 -15.92
N LEU A 51 -3.18 -5.35 -14.88
CA LEU A 51 -3.97 -6.59 -14.95
C LEU A 51 -5.09 -6.54 -15.98
N ARG A 52 -5.64 -5.35 -16.28
CA ARG A 52 -6.68 -5.15 -17.30
C ARG A 52 -6.12 -4.79 -18.67
N SER A 53 -4.81 -4.58 -18.79
CA SER A 53 -4.16 -4.16 -20.02
C SER A 53 -3.86 -5.37 -20.91
N SER A 54 -4.11 -5.24 -22.22
CA SER A 54 -3.72 -6.22 -23.23
C SER A 54 -2.29 -6.01 -23.75
N ALA A 55 -1.55 -5.05 -23.21
CA ALA A 55 -0.18 -4.78 -23.61
C ALA A 55 0.75 -5.94 -23.27
N ALA A 56 1.69 -6.28 -24.16
CA ALA A 56 2.65 -7.35 -23.94
C ALA A 56 3.53 -7.14 -22.68
N ILE A 57 3.72 -5.89 -22.24
CA ILE A 57 4.49 -5.55 -21.04
C ILE A 57 3.69 -5.67 -19.74
N ALA A 58 2.37 -5.90 -19.82
CA ALA A 58 1.49 -5.93 -18.65
C ALA A 58 1.93 -6.94 -17.58
N PRO A 59 2.32 -8.19 -17.89
CA PRO A 59 2.78 -9.13 -16.87
C PRO A 59 4.02 -8.63 -16.10
N LEU A 60 4.96 -8.01 -16.80
CA LEU A 60 6.17 -7.43 -16.18
C LEU A 60 5.80 -6.28 -15.24
N ARG A 61 4.93 -5.36 -15.68
CA ARG A 61 4.48 -4.24 -14.84
C ARG A 61 3.71 -4.70 -13.61
N VAL A 62 2.85 -5.71 -13.76
CA VAL A 62 2.15 -6.31 -12.63
C VAL A 62 3.14 -6.85 -11.60
N ALA A 63 4.20 -7.56 -12.04
CA ALA A 63 5.24 -8.05 -11.13
C ALA A 63 5.95 -6.89 -10.41
N GLU A 64 6.41 -5.88 -11.15
CA GLU A 64 7.11 -4.71 -10.60
C GLU A 64 6.27 -3.97 -9.54
N TYR A 65 4.98 -3.71 -9.82
CA TYR A 65 4.13 -3.00 -8.88
C TYR A 65 3.72 -3.85 -7.68
N ASN A 66 3.61 -5.17 -7.82
CA ASN A 66 3.41 -6.07 -6.69
C ASN A 66 4.63 -6.12 -5.76
N ASP A 67 5.85 -6.11 -6.33
CA ASP A 67 7.08 -6.04 -5.55
C ASP A 67 7.18 -4.71 -4.81
N LEU A 68 6.82 -3.61 -5.47
CA LEU A 68 6.77 -2.29 -4.85
C LEU A 68 5.75 -2.21 -3.71
N ALA A 69 4.54 -2.74 -3.92
CA ALA A 69 3.52 -2.80 -2.89
C ALA A 69 3.98 -3.64 -1.69
N SER A 70 4.63 -4.78 -1.95
CA SER A 70 5.18 -5.64 -0.89
C SER A 70 6.30 -4.94 -0.10
N ALA A 71 7.19 -4.20 -0.76
CA ALA A 71 8.22 -3.42 -0.09
C ALA A 71 7.61 -2.34 0.83
N MET A 72 6.60 -1.62 0.35
CA MET A 72 5.87 -0.64 1.16
C MET A 72 5.16 -1.27 2.36
N GLU A 73 4.56 -2.46 2.20
CA GLU A 73 4.00 -3.21 3.32
C GLU A 73 5.06 -3.48 4.38
N GLN A 74 6.25 -3.97 4.00
CA GLN A 74 7.33 -4.24 4.95
C GLN A 74 7.80 -2.97 5.67
N ASP A 75 7.96 -1.86 4.95
CA ASP A 75 8.36 -0.58 5.55
C ASP A 75 7.33 -0.06 6.57
N ILE A 76 6.05 -0.15 6.24
CA ILE A 76 4.96 0.21 7.15
C ILE A 76 4.99 -0.68 8.38
N ILE A 77 5.11 -2.00 8.19
CA ILE A 77 5.12 -2.99 9.27
C ILE A 77 6.32 -2.80 10.20
N GLY A 78 7.51 -2.50 9.64
CA GLY A 78 8.70 -2.19 10.41
C GLY A 78 8.53 -0.96 11.32
N ARG A 79 7.73 0.01 10.86
CA ARG A 79 7.41 1.24 11.61
C ARG A 79 6.32 1.07 12.66
N LEU A 80 5.50 0.02 12.59
CA LEU A 80 4.49 -0.26 13.64
C LEU A 80 5.09 -0.76 14.95
N SER A 81 6.34 -1.21 14.93
CA SER A 81 7.03 -1.84 16.07
C SER A 81 7.96 -0.88 16.83
N GLN A 82 7.98 0.39 16.43
CA GLN A 82 8.76 1.48 17.05
C GLN A 82 7.83 2.37 17.88
#